data_AF-A0A3M1B9A6-F1
#
_entry.id   AF-A0A3M1B9A6-F1
#
_cell.length_a   1.000
_cell.length_b   1.000
_cell.length_c   1.000
_cell.angle_alpha   90.00
_cell.angle_beta   90.00
_cell.angle_gamma   90.00
#
_symmetry.space_group_name_H-M   'P 1'
#
loop_
_entity.id
_entity.type
_entity.pdbx_description
1 polymer ?
#
loop_
_entity_poly.entity_id
_entity_poly.type
_entity_poly.pdbx_seq_one_letter_code
_entity_poly.pdbx_strand_id
1 'polypeptide(L)'
;MAKFESFIGKTKTRRNPAGFEQGLQQGTVKSKQEDVLEALDVRFGHVPDELVQRIRSIEDLSQLQRLLRQAILASSLEEFQQNLK
;
A
#
# COMPACT_ATOMS: atom_id res chain seq x y z
N MET A 1 16.57 21.44 -54.22
CA MET A 1 17.72 21.49 -53.30
C MET A 1 17.18 21.50 -51.88
N ALA A 2 17.51 20.45 -51.12
CA ALA A 2 16.95 20.08 -49.84
C ALA A 2 17.27 21.10 -48.73
N LYS A 3 16.30 21.38 -47.85
CA LYS A 3 16.61 21.73 -46.47
C LYS A 3 15.78 20.86 -45.53
N PHE A 4 16.31 19.65 -45.35
CA PHE A 4 15.99 18.68 -44.32
C PHE A 4 16.48 19.24 -42.98
N GLU A 5 15.68 20.05 -42.29
CA GLU A 5 15.97 20.38 -40.89
C GLU A 5 14.71 20.33 -40.03
N SER A 6 14.82 19.52 -38.99
CA SER A 6 13.98 19.50 -37.79
C SER A 6 12.72 18.63 -37.82
N PHE A 7 12.93 17.33 -38.01
CA PHE A 7 11.99 16.24 -37.71
C PHE A 7 12.19 15.64 -36.29
N ILE A 8 12.56 16.44 -35.28
CA ILE A 8 12.64 15.93 -33.90
C ILE A 8 12.15 16.99 -32.93
N GLY A 9 10.86 16.96 -32.62
CA GLY A 9 10.31 17.87 -31.63
C GLY A 9 8.81 17.82 -31.51
N LYS A 10 8.26 16.69 -31.01
CA LYS A 10 6.93 16.62 -30.36
C LYS A 10 6.59 15.24 -29.77
N THR A 11 7.50 14.65 -28.98
CA THR A 11 7.10 13.69 -27.93
C THR A 11 7.48 14.27 -26.58
N LYS A 12 6.85 15.40 -26.23
CA LYS A 12 6.85 15.88 -24.85
C LYS A 12 5.89 14.97 -24.09
N THR A 13 6.35 13.79 -23.72
CA THR A 13 5.70 12.94 -22.72
C THR A 13 5.60 13.79 -21.46
N ARG A 14 4.47 14.45 -21.26
CA ARG A 14 4.14 15.10 -19.99
C ARG A 14 3.88 13.96 -19.01
N ARG A 15 4.94 13.37 -18.46
CA ARG A 15 4.83 12.54 -17.26
C ARG A 15 4.26 13.46 -16.20
N ASN A 16 2.97 13.33 -15.91
CA ASN A 16 2.33 14.13 -14.89
C ASN A 16 2.94 13.70 -13.54
N PRO A 17 3.69 14.57 -12.83
CA PRO A 17 4.32 14.19 -11.57
C PRO A 17 3.30 13.68 -10.55
N ALA A 18 2.06 14.20 -10.59
CA ALA A 18 0.97 13.75 -9.75
C ALA A 18 0.61 12.26 -9.94
N GLY A 19 0.68 11.74 -11.17
CA GLY A 19 0.39 10.32 -11.42
C GLY A 19 1.48 9.38 -10.87
N PHE A 20 2.72 9.86 -10.79
CA PHE A 20 3.83 9.11 -10.19
C PHE A 20 3.73 9.12 -8.66
N GLU A 21 3.44 10.28 -8.07
CA GLU A 21 3.26 10.42 -6.61
C GLU A 21 2.06 9.61 -6.10
N GLN A 22 0.93 9.63 -6.81
CA GLN A 22 -0.25 8.81 -6.46
C GLN A 22 0.07 7.31 -6.55
N GLY A 23 0.81 6.88 -7.57
CA GLY A 23 1.21 5.47 -7.71
C GLY A 23 2.13 5.00 -6.58
N LEU A 24 3.09 5.85 -6.18
CA LEU A 24 3.95 5.56 -5.03
C LEU A 24 3.18 5.48 -3.71
N GLN A 25 2.24 6.41 -3.49
CA GLN A 25 1.39 6.38 -2.30
C GLN A 25 0.52 5.12 -2.24
N GLN A 26 -0.14 4.76 -3.34
CA GLN A 26 -0.96 3.55 -3.41
C GLN A 26 -0.13 2.27 -3.24
N GLY A 27 1.08 2.22 -3.81
CA GLY A 27 2.00 1.10 -3.61
C GLY A 27 2.45 0.98 -2.16
N THR A 28 2.72 2.11 -1.51
CA THR A 28 3.14 2.15 -0.10
C THR A 28 2.02 1.66 0.84
N VAL A 29 0.79 2.09 0.60
CA VAL A 29 -0.39 1.62 1.35
C VAL A 29 -0.58 0.12 1.19
N LYS A 30 -0.59 -0.40 -0.05
CA LYS A 30 -0.75 -1.84 -0.31
C LYS A 30 0.34 -2.67 0.36
N SER A 31 1.60 -2.28 0.20
CA SER A 31 2.72 -2.97 0.85
C SER A 31 2.55 -2.99 2.38
N LYS A 32 2.07 -1.90 2.98
CA LYS A 32 1.83 -1.88 4.44
C LYS A 32 0.62 -2.71 4.86
N GLN A 33 -0.42 -2.83 4.04
CA GLN A 33 -1.51 -3.77 4.28
C GLN A 33 -0.98 -5.22 4.29
N GLU A 34 -0.14 -5.57 3.32
CA GLU A 34 0.50 -6.89 3.22
C GLU A 34 1.40 -7.17 4.43
N ASP A 35 2.24 -6.22 4.84
CA ASP A 35 3.10 -6.35 6.03
C ASP A 35 2.28 -6.69 7.30
N VAL A 36 1.12 -6.04 7.48
CA VAL A 36 0.25 -6.30 8.63
C VAL A 36 -0.32 -7.72 8.57
N LEU A 37 -0.80 -8.13 7.39
CA LEU A 37 -1.38 -9.46 7.21
C LEU A 37 -0.34 -10.57 7.40
N GLU A 38 0.86 -10.39 6.87
CA GLU A 38 1.97 -11.33 7.05
C GLU A 38 2.36 -11.43 8.53
N ALA A 39 2.44 -10.32 9.26
CA ALA A 39 2.72 -10.35 10.69
C ALA A 39 1.65 -11.14 11.48
N LEU A 40 0.37 -11.01 11.12
CA LEU A 40 -0.71 -11.78 11.75
C LEU A 40 -0.63 -13.26 11.38
N ASP A 41 -0.36 -13.58 10.12
CA ASP A 41 -0.25 -14.95 9.63
C ASP A 41 0.95 -15.68 10.29
N VAL A 42 2.11 -15.04 10.37
CA VAL A 42 3.30 -15.61 11.03
C VAL A 42 3.05 -15.89 12.52
N ARG A 43 2.29 -15.05 13.22
CA ARG A 43 2.08 -15.18 14.67
C ARG A 43 0.94 -16.12 15.03
N PHE A 44 -0.12 -16.12 14.25
CA PHE A 44 -1.37 -16.83 14.57
C PHE A 44 -1.70 -17.97 13.60
N GLY A 45 -0.93 -18.13 12.52
CA GLY A 45 -1.02 -19.22 11.55
C GLY A 45 -2.20 -19.12 10.57
N HIS A 46 -3.16 -18.25 10.84
CA HIS A 46 -4.29 -18.00 9.96
C HIS A 46 -4.89 -16.62 10.22
N VAL A 47 -5.27 -15.93 9.15
CA VAL A 47 -5.98 -14.64 9.20
C VAL A 47 -7.35 -14.82 8.52
N PRO A 48 -8.47 -14.62 9.24
CA PRO A 48 -9.81 -14.73 8.67
C PRO A 48 -10.04 -13.74 7.51
N ASP A 49 -10.76 -14.16 6.47
CA ASP A 49 -11.00 -13.34 5.28
C ASP A 49 -11.65 -11.98 5.59
N GLU A 50 -12.55 -11.94 6.57
CA GLU A 50 -13.18 -10.68 7.02
C GLU A 50 -12.13 -9.68 7.51
N LEU A 51 -11.13 -10.17 8.26
CA LEU A 51 -10.03 -9.37 8.78
C LEU A 51 -9.11 -8.90 7.65
N VAL A 52 -8.84 -9.78 6.69
CA VAL A 52 -8.09 -9.45 5.47
C VAL A 52 -8.76 -8.31 4.71
N GLN A 53 -10.07 -8.41 4.47
CA GLN A 53 -10.82 -7.37 3.77
C GLN A 53 -10.83 -6.05 4.53
N ARG A 54 -11.00 -6.08 5.86
CA ARG A 54 -10.90 -4.87 6.69
C ARG A 54 -9.55 -4.19 6.55
N ILE A 55 -8.45 -4.91 6.71
CA ILE A 55 -7.10 -4.33 6.60
C ILE A 55 -6.86 -3.77 5.19
N ARG A 56 -7.28 -4.49 4.15
CA ARG A 56 -7.16 -4.02 2.75
C ARG A 56 -8.00 -2.79 2.41
N SER A 57 -9.03 -2.50 3.21
CA SER A 57 -9.85 -1.29 3.05
C SER A 57 -9.23 -0.03 3.67
N ILE A 58 -8.17 -0.17 4.48
CA ILE A 58 -7.52 0.95 5.16
C ILE A 58 -6.54 1.63 4.21
N GLU A 59 -6.81 2.88 3.87
CA GLU A 59 -5.93 3.71 3.03
C GLU A 59 -4.99 4.62 3.83
N ASP A 60 -5.22 4.76 5.15
CA ASP A 60 -4.36 5.56 6.04
C ASP A 60 -3.08 4.79 6.40
N LEU A 61 -1.96 5.26 5.84
CA LEU A 61 -0.63 4.71 6.09
C LEU A 61 -0.24 4.74 7.57
N SER A 62 -0.60 5.80 8.30
CA SER A 62 -0.27 5.94 9.72
C SER A 62 -1.07 4.95 10.57
N GLN A 63 -2.32 4.71 10.19
CA GLN A 63 -3.15 3.66 10.80
C GLN A 63 -2.54 2.28 10.55
N LEU A 64 -2.15 1.96 9.30
CA LEU A 64 -1.49 0.70 8.97
C LEU A 64 -0.19 0.48 9.74
N GLN A 65 0.62 1.53 9.91
CA GLN A 65 1.84 1.45 10.72
C GLN A 65 1.56 1.14 12.20
N ARG A 66 0.48 1.70 12.77
CA ARG A 66 0.05 1.38 14.14
C ARG A 66 -0.42 -0.06 14.23
N LEU A 67 -1.23 -0.50 13.26
CA LEU A 67 -1.73 -1.87 13.19
C LEU A 67 -0.59 -2.88 13.05
N LEU A 68 0.47 -2.58 12.29
CA LEU A 68 1.63 -3.47 12.20
C LEU A 68 2.28 -3.68 13.56
N ARG A 69 2.47 -2.60 14.34
CA ARG A 69 3.00 -2.71 15.70
C ARG A 69 2.07 -3.51 16.62
N GLN A 70 0.76 -3.30 16.51
CA GLN A 70 -0.23 -4.07 17.28
C GLN A 70 -0.25 -5.54 16.87
N ALA A 71 -0.13 -5.85 15.59
CA ALA A 71 -0.04 -7.21 15.06
C ALA A 71 1.18 -7.93 15.62
N ILE A 72 2.29 -7.24 15.89
CA ILE A 72 3.50 -7.81 16.50
C ILE A 72 3.35 -8.00 18.03
N LEU A 73 2.64 -7.10 18.71
CA LEU A 73 2.56 -7.07 20.18
C LEU A 73 1.35 -7.82 20.76
N ALA A 74 0.27 -8.00 20.00
CA ALA A 74 -0.99 -8.58 20.48
C ALA A 74 -0.79 -10.00 21.02
N SER A 75 -1.42 -10.37 22.12
CA SER A 75 -1.31 -11.71 22.71
C SER A 75 -2.15 -12.74 21.96
N SER A 76 -3.21 -12.29 21.27
CA SER A 76 -4.08 -13.12 20.43
C SER A 76 -4.64 -12.34 19.24
N LEU A 77 -5.22 -13.09 18.30
CA LEU A 77 -5.90 -12.49 17.15
C LEU A 77 -7.15 -11.70 17.56
N GLU A 78 -7.88 -12.18 18.57
CA GLU A 78 -9.06 -11.49 19.11
C GLU A 78 -8.68 -10.13 19.73
N GLU A 79 -7.56 -10.06 20.46
CA GLU A 79 -7.04 -8.81 21.02
C GLU A 79 -6.72 -7.81 19.89
N PHE A 80 -6.10 -8.28 18.81
CA PHE A 80 -5.84 -7.44 17.64
C PHE A 80 -7.15 -6.92 17.03
N GLN A 81 -8.15 -7.79 16.82
CA GLN A 81 -9.44 -7.41 16.25
C GLN A 81 -10.20 -6.40 17.10
N GLN A 82 -10.12 -6.49 18.43
CA GLN A 82 -10.73 -5.51 19.34
C GLN A 82 -10.10 -4.12 19.24
N ASN A 83 -8.82 -4.06 18.87
CA ASN A 83 -8.06 -2.84 18.66
C ASN A 83 -8.21 -2.25 17.25
N LEU A 84 -8.72 -3.02 16.29
CA LEU A 84 -8.99 -2.63 14.89
C LEU A 84 -10.31 -1.84 14.76
N LYS A 85 -10.71 -1.07 15.77
CA LYS A 85 -11.94 -0.26 15.70
C LYS A 85 -11.82 0.91 14.74
#